data_AF-A0A3D2Z5Z7-F1
#
_entry.id   AF-A0A3D2Z5Z7-F1
#
_cell.length_a   1.000
_cell.length_b   1.000
_cell.length_c   1.000
_cell.angle_alpha   90.00
_cell.angle_beta   90.00
_cell.angle_gamma   90.00
#
_symmetry.space_group_name_H-M   'P 1'
#
loop_
_entity.id
_entity.type
_entity.pdbx_description
1 polymer ?
#
loop_
_entity_poly.entity_id
_entity_poly.type
_entity_poly.pdbx_seq_one_letter_code
_entity_poly.pdbx_strand_id
1 'polypeptide(L)'
;NDGGFRRDENQPLDTDALIVDESSMIDISLMYALLRAIPDHARLILVGDIDQLPSVGPGNVMGDIIASETVAVARLRHIYRQAGDSRIVANAHRINEGQWPQVDNDARADFFFVEEDDPDRVAEKIEELVARRLPKGRNLDPLRQIQVLSPMYKGQTGALQLNRRLQERLNPGRKAHVIGDRELREGDRVMQVRNNYDKGVFNGDLGRIGRLHKDEDEAFAEVVFEDGIVQRYEFTQLEQLTLAYAISIHRSQGSEFPAVVMPLTTQHYPMLQRNLLYTAVTRARELFVLVGSKRALKRAIDNDQQANRFTSLADRLR
;
A
#
# COMPACT_ATOMS: atom_id res chain seq x y z
N ASN A 1 -10.01 7.47 27.74
CA ASN A 1 -10.16 8.12 26.42
C ASN A 1 -10.96 7.18 25.54
N ASP A 2 -12.27 7.41 25.46
CA ASP A 2 -13.27 6.51 24.85
C ASP A 2 -13.31 6.57 23.31
N GLY A 3 -12.16 6.43 22.63
CA GLY A 3 -12.10 6.12 21.19
C GLY A 3 -12.85 7.03 20.20
N GLY A 4 -13.45 8.13 20.64
CA GLY A 4 -14.30 9.01 19.83
C GLY A 4 -13.55 10.18 19.19
N PHE A 5 -14.18 10.81 18.21
CA PHE A 5 -13.68 12.04 17.59
C PHE A 5 -13.84 13.23 18.55
N ARG A 6 -12.85 14.11 18.58
CA ARG A 6 -12.90 15.36 19.39
C ARG A 6 -13.76 16.46 18.75
N ARG A 7 -14.16 16.28 17.49
CA ARG A 7 -14.91 17.25 16.70
C ARG A 7 -16.19 16.58 16.20
N ASP A 8 -17.29 17.30 16.28
CA ASP A 8 -18.64 16.85 15.92
C ASP A 8 -19.53 18.07 15.62
N GLU A 9 -20.84 17.88 15.51
CA GLU A 9 -21.82 18.94 15.22
C GLU A 9 -21.94 20.00 16.33
N ASN A 10 -21.56 19.66 17.57
CA ASN A 10 -21.57 20.59 18.71
C ASN A 10 -20.24 21.35 18.81
N GLN A 11 -19.16 20.73 18.34
CA GLN A 11 -17.83 21.33 18.28
C GLN A 11 -17.22 21.10 16.89
N PRO A 12 -17.66 21.84 15.86
CA PRO A 12 -17.21 21.64 14.50
C PRO A 12 -15.72 21.97 14.32
N LEU A 13 -15.19 21.58 13.16
CA LEU A 13 -13.88 21.98 12.67
C LEU A 13 -13.85 23.49 12.45
N ASP A 14 -12.72 24.10 12.78
CA ASP A 14 -12.47 25.52 12.57
C ASP A 14 -11.82 25.70 11.19
N THR A 15 -12.64 25.66 10.13
CA THR A 15 -12.18 25.79 8.74
C THR A 15 -13.30 26.28 7.81
N ASP A 16 -12.93 27.03 6.76
CA ASP A 16 -13.82 27.43 5.66
C ASP A 16 -13.83 26.41 4.51
N ALA A 17 -12.82 25.54 4.45
CA ALA A 17 -12.70 24.52 3.42
C ALA A 17 -11.96 23.29 3.95
N LEU A 18 -12.45 22.11 3.60
CA LEU A 18 -11.83 20.84 3.91
C LEU A 18 -11.58 20.07 2.62
N ILE A 19 -10.31 19.75 2.38
CA ILE A 19 -9.90 18.90 1.27
C ILE A 19 -9.51 17.55 1.85
N VAL A 20 -10.11 16.49 1.33
CA VAL A 20 -9.80 15.13 1.74
C VAL A 20 -9.26 14.38 0.54
N ASP A 21 -7.97 14.05 0.61
CA ASP A 21 -7.32 13.21 -0.39
C ASP A 21 -7.53 11.71 -0.07
N GLU A 22 -7.34 10.86 -1.07
CA GLU A 22 -7.55 9.40 -0.98
C GLU A 22 -8.93 9.00 -0.43
N SER A 23 -9.96 9.75 -0.84
CA SER A 23 -11.35 9.59 -0.39
C SER A 23 -11.97 8.22 -0.72
N SER A 24 -11.38 7.46 -1.65
CA SER A 24 -11.79 6.09 -1.96
C SER A 24 -11.58 5.12 -0.79
N MET A 25 -10.68 5.46 0.15
CA MET A 25 -10.42 4.68 1.36
C MET A 25 -11.40 4.96 2.51
N ILE A 26 -12.25 5.98 2.41
CA ILE A 26 -13.15 6.38 3.49
C ILE A 26 -14.36 5.44 3.53
N ASP A 27 -14.58 4.80 4.68
CA ASP A 27 -15.78 4.01 4.93
C ASP A 27 -16.97 4.88 5.37
N ILE A 28 -18.16 4.28 5.41
CA ILE A 28 -19.39 5.00 5.72
C ILE A 28 -19.37 5.63 7.13
N SER A 29 -18.73 4.98 8.10
CA SER A 29 -18.69 5.42 9.49
C SER A 29 -17.78 6.65 9.63
N LEU A 30 -16.61 6.61 9.00
CA LEU A 30 -15.67 7.72 8.99
C LEU A 30 -16.23 8.91 8.19
N MET A 31 -16.87 8.68 7.04
CA MET A 31 -17.53 9.76 6.30
C MET A 31 -18.63 10.42 7.13
N TYR A 32 -19.47 9.63 7.80
CA TYR A 32 -20.52 10.17 8.68
C TYR A 32 -19.95 11.04 9.80
N ALA A 33 -18.91 10.56 10.49
CA ALA A 33 -18.25 11.33 11.54
C ALA A 33 -17.59 12.61 11.00
N LEU A 34 -16.97 12.53 9.82
CA LEU A 34 -16.37 13.67 9.15
C LEU A 34 -17.42 14.74 8.81
N LEU A 35 -18.51 14.36 8.15
CA LEU A 35 -19.57 15.27 7.74
C LEU A 35 -20.21 15.99 8.93
N ARG A 36 -20.42 15.28 10.05
CA ARG A 36 -20.92 15.89 11.29
C ARG A 36 -19.99 16.96 11.86
N ALA A 37 -18.69 16.82 11.65
CA ALA A 37 -17.70 17.75 12.15
C ALA A 37 -17.45 18.95 11.22
N ILE A 38 -17.98 18.95 10.00
CA ILE A 38 -17.81 20.07 9.06
C ILE A 38 -18.87 21.14 9.35
N PRO A 39 -18.49 22.41 9.55
CA PRO A 39 -19.48 23.47 9.76
C PRO A 39 -20.25 23.78 8.47
N ASP A 40 -21.50 24.22 8.60
CA ASP A 40 -22.42 24.45 7.46
C ASP A 40 -21.89 25.42 6.38
N HIS A 41 -20.98 26.33 6.76
CA HIS A 41 -20.39 27.31 5.84
C HIS A 41 -19.19 26.75 5.06
N ALA A 42 -18.61 25.64 5.48
CA ALA A 42 -17.39 25.12 4.90
C ALA A 42 -17.63 24.36 3.59
N ARG A 43 -16.64 24.44 2.69
CA ARG A 43 -16.63 23.64 1.45
C ARG A 43 -15.90 22.33 1.66
N LEU A 44 -16.55 21.20 1.37
CA LEU A 44 -15.91 19.89 1.32
C LEU A 44 -15.49 19.55 -0.12
N ILE A 45 -14.22 19.22 -0.31
CA ILE A 45 -13.67 18.71 -1.57
C ILE A 45 -13.13 17.30 -1.31
N LEU A 46 -13.71 16.32 -1.99
CA LEU A 46 -13.26 14.93 -1.96
C LEU A 46 -12.41 14.64 -3.19
N VAL A 47 -11.19 14.19 -2.97
CA VAL A 47 -10.23 13.78 -4.01
C VAL A 47 -9.90 12.31 -3.80
N GLY A 48 -9.85 11.52 -4.88
CA GLY A 48 -9.51 10.11 -4.80
C GLY A 48 -9.62 9.42 -6.15
N ASP A 49 -9.28 8.14 -6.17
CA ASP A 49 -9.38 7.28 -7.35
C ASP A 49 -10.37 6.13 -7.06
N ILE A 50 -11.49 6.12 -7.78
CA ILE A 50 -12.56 5.13 -7.64
C ILE A 50 -12.16 3.73 -8.13
N ASP A 51 -11.12 3.65 -8.96
CA ASP A 51 -10.65 2.40 -9.56
C ASP A 51 -9.61 1.68 -8.67
N GLN A 52 -9.12 2.35 -7.63
CA GLN A 52 -8.29 1.73 -6.59
C GLN A 52 -9.12 0.81 -5.66
N LEU A 53 -8.42 0.13 -4.75
CA LEU A 53 -9.06 -0.66 -3.71
C LEU A 53 -10.03 0.20 -2.88
N PRO A 54 -11.27 -0.29 -2.63
CA PRO A 54 -12.22 0.43 -1.79
C PRO A 54 -11.79 0.42 -0.33
N SER A 55 -12.46 1.23 0.48
CA SER A 55 -12.33 1.24 1.94
C SER A 55 -12.41 -0.16 2.57
N VAL A 56 -11.63 -0.43 3.62
CA VAL A 56 -11.69 -1.73 4.32
C VAL A 56 -13.02 -1.91 5.07
N GLY A 57 -13.53 -0.82 5.65
CA GLY A 57 -14.84 -0.78 6.31
C GLY A 57 -16.01 -0.86 5.32
N PRO A 58 -17.25 -0.93 5.82
CA PRO A 58 -18.44 -1.05 4.98
C PRO A 58 -18.76 0.24 4.20
N GLY A 59 -19.50 0.09 3.10
CA GLY A 59 -19.99 1.19 2.26
C GLY A 59 -19.16 1.42 1.00
N ASN A 60 -19.68 2.24 0.09
CA ASN A 60 -19.02 2.61 -1.16
C ASN A 60 -19.13 4.13 -1.37
N VAL A 61 -18.72 4.89 -0.35
CA VAL A 61 -19.07 6.30 -0.20
C VAL A 61 -18.76 7.13 -1.45
N MET A 62 -17.50 7.13 -1.90
CA MET A 62 -17.10 7.92 -3.07
C MET A 62 -17.82 7.46 -4.34
N GLY A 63 -17.95 6.15 -4.56
CA GLY A 63 -18.64 5.60 -5.72
C GLY A 63 -20.13 5.94 -5.73
N ASP A 64 -20.78 5.87 -4.58
CA ASP A 64 -22.22 6.16 -4.42
C ASP A 64 -22.52 7.66 -4.55
N ILE A 65 -21.63 8.53 -4.06
CA ILE A 65 -21.71 9.99 -4.29
C ILE A 65 -21.60 10.31 -5.78
N ILE A 66 -20.70 9.64 -6.49
CA ILE A 66 -20.55 9.82 -7.93
C ILE A 66 -21.78 9.29 -8.68
N ALA A 67 -22.33 8.16 -8.26
CA ALA A 67 -23.50 7.52 -8.89
C ALA A 67 -24.84 8.19 -8.54
N SER A 68 -24.90 8.99 -7.47
CA SER A 68 -26.11 9.74 -7.11
C SER A 68 -26.40 10.87 -8.11
N GLU A 69 -25.36 11.38 -8.78
CA GLU A 69 -25.42 12.56 -9.67
C GLU A 69 -25.91 13.84 -8.97
N THR A 70 -25.97 13.85 -7.64
CA THR A 70 -26.46 14.98 -6.83
C THR A 70 -25.35 15.91 -6.32
N VAL A 71 -24.10 15.45 -6.38
CA VAL A 71 -22.91 16.23 -6.01
C VAL A 71 -22.12 16.58 -7.27
N ALA A 72 -21.52 17.77 -7.32
CA ALA A 72 -20.68 18.18 -8.43
C ALA A 72 -19.42 17.30 -8.51
N VAL A 73 -19.21 16.63 -9.65
CA VAL A 73 -18.09 15.72 -9.88
C VAL A 73 -17.28 16.18 -11.09
N ALA A 74 -15.97 16.35 -10.89
CA ALA A 74 -15.01 16.53 -11.98
C ALA A 74 -14.16 15.26 -12.12
N ARG A 75 -14.22 14.60 -13.29
CA ARG A 75 -13.35 13.44 -13.60
C ARG A 75 -12.16 13.90 -14.43
N LEU A 76 -10.96 13.77 -13.86
CA LEU A 76 -9.71 14.06 -14.56
C LEU A 76 -9.36 12.88 -15.48
N ARG A 77 -9.39 13.09 -16.80
CA ARG A 77 -9.09 12.07 -17.81
C ARG A 77 -7.74 12.25 -18.51
N HIS A 78 -7.15 13.43 -18.39
CA HIS A 78 -5.90 13.77 -19.05
C HIS A 78 -4.72 13.54 -18.13
N ILE A 79 -3.74 12.78 -18.60
CA ILE A 79 -2.54 12.42 -17.86
C ILE A 79 -1.42 13.35 -18.29
N TYR A 80 -0.90 14.14 -17.35
CA TYR A 80 0.24 15.04 -17.59
C TYR A 80 1.60 14.44 -17.22
N ARG A 81 1.63 13.22 -16.64
CA ARG A 81 2.86 12.53 -16.21
C ARG A 81 3.66 12.02 -17.41
N GLN A 82 4.58 12.82 -17.97
CA GLN A 82 5.61 12.45 -18.99
C GLN A 82 5.13 11.44 -20.09
N ALA A 83 3.86 11.54 -20.49
CA ALA A 83 3.01 10.40 -20.88
C ALA A 83 3.13 9.89 -22.32
N GLY A 84 4.24 10.13 -23.01
CA GLY A 84 4.46 9.47 -24.31
C GLY A 84 4.75 7.97 -24.15
N ASP A 85 5.63 7.64 -23.20
CA ASP A 85 6.35 6.35 -23.22
C ASP A 85 6.25 5.54 -21.91
N SER A 86 5.58 6.03 -20.86
CA SER A 86 5.45 5.27 -19.60
C SER A 86 4.47 4.10 -19.74
N ARG A 87 5.00 2.88 -19.62
CA ARG A 87 4.20 1.66 -19.64
C ARG A 87 3.50 1.41 -18.32
N ILE A 88 3.99 1.94 -17.20
CA ILE A 88 3.25 1.90 -15.93
C ILE A 88 1.88 2.55 -16.11
N VAL A 89 1.87 3.78 -16.64
CA VAL A 89 0.65 4.54 -16.87
C VAL A 89 -0.23 3.85 -17.93
N ALA A 90 0.34 3.52 -19.09
CA ALA A 90 -0.42 2.87 -20.16
C ALA A 90 -1.02 1.53 -19.71
N ASN A 91 -0.26 0.72 -18.96
CA ASN A 91 -0.74 -0.56 -18.45
C ASN A 91 -1.76 -0.40 -17.32
N ALA A 92 -1.66 0.63 -16.46
CA ALA A 92 -2.69 0.90 -15.46
C ALA A 92 -4.05 1.12 -16.13
N HIS A 93 -4.12 1.95 -17.18
CA HIS A 93 -5.36 2.15 -17.95
C HIS A 93 -5.85 0.87 -18.62
N ARG A 94 -4.95 0.14 -19.30
CA ARG A 94 -5.32 -1.13 -19.94
C ARG A 94 -5.88 -2.12 -18.93
N ILE A 95 -5.24 -2.28 -17.78
CA ILE A 95 -5.69 -3.16 -16.71
C ILE A 95 -7.07 -2.73 -16.21
N ASN A 96 -7.26 -1.43 -15.96
CA ASN A 96 -8.54 -0.88 -15.51
C ASN A 96 -9.68 -1.12 -16.52
N GLU A 97 -9.37 -1.05 -17.82
CA GLU A 97 -10.29 -1.33 -18.92
C GLU A 97 -10.47 -2.84 -19.22
N GLY A 98 -9.88 -3.72 -18.41
CA GLY A 98 -9.94 -5.18 -18.63
C GLY A 98 -9.12 -5.66 -19.83
N GLN A 99 -8.18 -4.84 -20.31
CA GLN A 99 -7.28 -5.15 -21.42
C GLN A 99 -5.95 -5.72 -20.94
N TRP A 100 -5.34 -6.54 -21.79
CA TRP A 100 -4.03 -7.13 -21.51
C TRP A 100 -2.92 -6.06 -21.50
N PRO A 101 -2.04 -6.01 -20.47
CA PRO A 101 -0.95 -5.04 -20.41
C PRO A 101 0.13 -5.32 -21.47
N GLN A 102 0.82 -4.28 -21.90
CA GLN A 102 2.00 -4.36 -22.75
C GLN A 102 3.19 -4.88 -21.93
N VAL A 103 3.68 -6.06 -22.29
CA VAL A 103 4.68 -6.84 -21.53
C VAL A 103 5.82 -7.36 -22.41
N ASP A 104 6.13 -6.63 -23.47
CA ASP A 104 7.24 -6.89 -24.41
C ASP A 104 8.64 -6.69 -23.79
N ASN A 105 8.73 -6.24 -22.53
CA ASN A 105 9.96 -6.18 -21.74
C ASN A 105 11.12 -5.42 -22.42
N ASP A 106 10.81 -4.30 -23.09
CA ASP A 106 11.85 -3.41 -23.63
C ASP A 106 12.76 -2.94 -22.49
N ALA A 107 14.07 -2.97 -22.70
CA ALA A 107 15.08 -2.58 -21.71
C ALA A 107 14.90 -1.13 -21.21
N ARG A 108 14.30 -0.24 -22.02
CA ARG A 108 14.04 1.16 -21.66
C ARG A 108 12.69 1.36 -20.97
N ALA A 109 11.84 0.34 -20.94
CA ALA A 109 10.55 0.43 -20.28
C ALA A 109 10.68 0.56 -18.76
N ASP A 110 9.57 0.97 -18.16
CA ASP A 110 9.31 1.08 -16.73
C ASP A 110 8.36 -0.02 -16.22
N PHE A 111 7.84 -0.88 -17.09
CA PHE A 111 6.98 -2.02 -16.73
C PHE A 111 7.53 -3.33 -17.30
N PHE A 112 7.74 -4.31 -16.43
CA PHE A 112 8.25 -5.64 -16.80
C PHE A 112 7.34 -6.76 -16.27
N PHE A 113 7.24 -7.83 -17.05
CA PHE A 113 6.60 -9.07 -16.64
C PHE A 113 7.58 -10.24 -16.78
N VAL A 114 7.89 -10.87 -15.65
CA VAL A 114 8.73 -12.05 -15.55
C VAL A 114 7.81 -13.25 -15.36
N GLU A 115 7.64 -14.03 -16.43
CA GLU A 115 6.78 -15.22 -16.40
C GLU A 115 7.40 -16.34 -15.56
N GLU A 116 6.66 -16.81 -14.56
CA GLU A 116 6.97 -17.97 -13.72
C GLU A 116 5.69 -18.48 -13.05
N ASP A 117 5.45 -19.78 -13.11
CA ASP A 117 4.23 -20.41 -12.58
C ASP A 117 4.42 -20.95 -11.17
N ASP A 118 5.63 -21.39 -10.83
CA ASP A 118 5.93 -22.05 -9.56
C ASP A 118 6.13 -21.02 -8.43
N PRO A 119 5.31 -21.05 -7.35
CA PRO A 119 5.36 -20.04 -6.30
C PRO A 119 6.71 -19.93 -5.57
N ASP A 120 7.42 -21.04 -5.39
CA ASP A 120 8.74 -21.03 -4.75
C ASP A 120 9.77 -20.35 -5.67
N ARG A 121 9.78 -20.68 -6.97
CA ARG A 121 10.61 -19.98 -7.97
C ARG A 121 10.22 -18.52 -8.15
N VAL A 122 8.95 -18.15 -8.01
CA VAL A 122 8.54 -16.73 -7.98
C VAL A 122 9.19 -16.01 -6.79
N ALA A 123 9.15 -16.60 -5.59
CA ALA A 123 9.79 -16.01 -4.41
C ALA A 123 11.31 -15.89 -4.57
N GLU A 124 11.98 -16.88 -5.16
CA GLU A 124 13.41 -16.84 -5.49
C GLU A 124 13.75 -15.72 -6.48
N LYS A 125 12.99 -15.60 -7.58
CA LYS A 125 13.18 -14.54 -8.57
C LYS A 125 12.98 -13.16 -7.97
N ILE A 126 11.97 -12.97 -7.12
CA ILE A 126 11.75 -11.71 -6.42
C ILE A 126 12.93 -11.37 -5.53
N GLU A 127 13.43 -12.33 -4.74
CA GLU A 127 14.63 -12.11 -3.91
C GLU A 127 15.84 -11.71 -4.77
N GLU A 128 16.09 -12.39 -5.89
CA GLU A 128 17.18 -12.07 -6.81
C GLU A 128 17.02 -10.68 -7.45
N LEU A 129 15.80 -10.33 -7.86
CA LEU A 129 15.46 -9.04 -8.45
C LEU A 129 15.75 -7.92 -7.46
N VAL A 130 15.18 -8.00 -6.26
CA VAL A 130 15.28 -6.97 -5.23
C VAL A 130 16.70 -6.85 -4.70
N ALA A 131 17.37 -7.96 -4.39
CA ALA A 131 18.67 -7.91 -3.74
C ALA A 131 19.86 -7.68 -4.69
N ARG A 132 19.71 -7.95 -5.99
CA ARG A 132 20.85 -7.93 -6.93
C ARG A 132 20.54 -7.26 -8.26
N ARG A 133 19.55 -7.73 -9.00
CA ARG A 133 19.38 -7.29 -10.40
C ARG A 133 18.93 -5.83 -10.50
N LEU A 134 17.94 -5.42 -9.72
CA LEU A 134 17.43 -4.05 -9.74
C LEU A 134 18.45 -3.05 -9.17
N PRO A 135 19.10 -3.31 -8.01
CA PRO A 135 20.16 -2.44 -7.53
C PRO A 135 21.29 -2.24 -8.53
N LYS A 136 21.76 -3.32 -9.17
CA LYS A 136 22.86 -3.24 -10.15
C LYS A 136 22.43 -2.63 -11.49
N GLY A 137 21.27 -3.01 -12.00
CA GLY A 137 20.81 -2.64 -13.35
C GLY A 137 20.16 -1.27 -13.43
N ARG A 138 19.62 -0.75 -12.32
CA ARG A 138 18.90 0.53 -12.26
C ARG A 138 19.43 1.49 -11.18
N ASN A 139 20.51 1.14 -10.49
CA ASN A 139 21.12 1.95 -9.42
C ASN A 139 20.12 2.31 -8.30
N LEU A 140 19.30 1.34 -7.89
CA LEU A 140 18.30 1.50 -6.84
C LEU A 140 18.81 0.98 -5.50
N ASP A 141 18.57 1.71 -4.42
CA ASP A 141 18.80 1.23 -3.06
C ASP A 141 17.71 0.20 -2.69
N PRO A 142 18.05 -1.08 -2.47
CA PRO A 142 17.07 -2.12 -2.18
C PRO A 142 16.35 -1.94 -0.83
N LEU A 143 16.92 -1.18 0.10
CA LEU A 143 16.34 -0.94 1.42
C LEU A 143 15.44 0.29 1.45
N ARG A 144 15.53 1.18 0.45
CA ARG A 144 14.83 2.48 0.45
C ARG A 144 13.93 2.70 -0.74
N GLN A 145 14.29 2.16 -1.90
CA GLN A 145 13.64 2.51 -3.17
C GLN A 145 12.84 1.36 -3.79
N ILE A 146 13.04 0.12 -3.31
CA ILE A 146 12.34 -1.06 -3.83
C ILE A 146 11.34 -1.56 -2.79
N GLN A 147 10.06 -1.58 -3.16
CA GLN A 147 8.99 -2.14 -2.35
C GLN A 147 8.44 -3.41 -2.98
N VAL A 148 8.36 -4.48 -2.19
CA VAL A 148 7.60 -5.68 -2.61
C VAL A 148 6.16 -5.55 -2.14
N LEU A 149 5.21 -5.66 -3.06
CA LEU A 149 3.77 -5.62 -2.77
C LEU A 149 3.15 -7.00 -3.02
N SER A 150 2.72 -7.69 -1.97
CA SER A 150 2.11 -9.01 -2.09
C SER A 150 0.58 -8.96 -1.99
N PRO A 151 -0.16 -9.69 -2.85
CA PRO A 151 -1.61 -9.88 -2.71
C PRO A 151 -2.04 -10.54 -1.40
N MET A 152 -1.18 -11.36 -0.79
CA MET A 152 -1.51 -12.16 0.38
C MET A 152 -0.49 -12.00 1.51
N TYR A 153 -0.94 -12.19 2.75
CA TYR A 153 -0.06 -12.15 3.91
C TYR A 153 0.73 -13.45 4.11
N LYS A 154 0.09 -14.60 3.88
CA LYS A 154 0.65 -15.96 4.03
C LYS A 154 0.89 -16.60 2.65
N GLY A 155 1.64 -17.71 2.64
CA GLY A 155 2.01 -18.45 1.43
C GLY A 155 3.46 -18.19 1.01
N GLN A 156 3.96 -18.94 0.03
CA GLN A 156 5.33 -18.86 -0.49
C GLN A 156 5.67 -17.45 -0.98
N THR A 157 4.73 -16.82 -1.68
CA THR A 157 4.81 -15.45 -2.19
C THR A 157 4.08 -14.43 -1.30
N GLY A 158 3.71 -14.83 -0.08
CA GLY A 158 3.07 -13.98 0.90
C GLY A 158 4.05 -13.00 1.54
N ALA A 159 3.56 -11.85 2.00
CA ALA A 159 4.38 -10.82 2.64
C ALA A 159 5.25 -11.37 3.80
N LEU A 160 4.73 -12.29 4.61
CA LEU A 160 5.49 -12.89 5.71
C LEU A 160 6.74 -13.65 5.24
N GLN A 161 6.58 -14.52 4.24
CA GLN A 161 7.68 -15.35 3.74
C GLN A 161 8.69 -14.52 2.95
N LEU A 162 8.20 -13.57 2.14
CA LEU A 162 9.07 -12.65 1.40
C LEU A 162 9.87 -11.75 2.35
N ASN A 163 9.29 -11.28 3.45
CA ASN A 163 10.02 -10.53 4.46
C ASN A 163 11.18 -11.34 5.06
N ARG A 164 10.95 -12.61 5.41
CA ARG A 164 12.02 -13.49 5.93
C ARG A 164 13.16 -13.64 4.93
N ARG A 165 12.84 -14.02 3.69
CA ARG A 165 13.83 -14.20 2.61
C ARG A 165 14.62 -12.91 2.35
N LEU A 166 13.93 -11.77 2.28
CA LEU A 166 14.56 -10.48 2.01
C LEU A 166 15.39 -9.98 3.20
N GLN A 167 14.94 -10.18 4.44
CA GLN A 167 15.72 -9.83 5.64
C GLN A 167 17.03 -10.64 5.70
N GLU A 168 16.96 -11.95 5.48
CA GLU A 168 18.16 -12.81 5.41
C GLU A 168 19.14 -12.35 4.34
N ARG A 169 18.61 -11.89 3.20
CA ARG A 169 19.44 -11.51 2.06
C ARG A 169 20.02 -10.11 2.14
N LEU A 170 19.22 -9.15 2.57
CA LEU A 170 19.53 -7.71 2.56
C LEU A 170 20.14 -7.26 3.89
N ASN A 171 19.84 -7.95 4.99
CA ASN A 171 20.29 -7.57 6.32
C ASN A 171 20.78 -8.77 7.18
N PRO A 172 21.80 -9.54 6.71
CA PRO A 172 22.31 -10.70 7.43
C PRO A 172 23.16 -10.32 8.64
N GLY A 173 23.06 -11.11 9.73
CA GLY A 173 24.05 -11.15 10.80
C GLY A 173 24.16 -9.92 11.70
N ARG A 174 23.14 -9.05 11.71
CA ARG A 174 23.12 -7.86 12.58
C ARG A 174 22.55 -8.16 13.96
N LYS A 175 22.81 -7.26 14.92
CA LYS A 175 22.21 -7.33 16.26
C LYS A 175 20.70 -7.40 16.14
N ALA A 176 20.09 -8.32 16.88
CA ALA A 176 18.69 -8.68 16.72
C ALA A 176 17.96 -8.80 18.07
N HIS A 177 16.65 -8.65 18.01
CA HIS A 177 15.71 -8.94 19.08
C HIS A 177 14.59 -9.85 18.56
N VAL A 178 14.32 -10.94 19.29
CA VAL A 178 13.33 -11.96 18.91
C VAL A 178 12.00 -11.66 19.59
N ILE A 179 10.91 -11.68 18.82
CA ILE A 179 9.55 -11.40 19.25
C ILE A 179 8.64 -12.52 18.72
N GLY A 180 8.39 -13.53 19.55
CA GLY A 180 7.66 -14.73 19.12
C GLY A 180 8.42 -15.48 18.01
N ASP A 181 7.81 -15.60 16.83
CA ASP A 181 8.38 -16.25 15.64
C ASP A 181 9.06 -15.27 14.66
N ARG A 182 9.24 -14.01 15.09
CA ARG A 182 9.83 -12.93 14.30
C ARG A 182 11.13 -12.46 14.94
N GLU A 183 12.04 -12.01 14.10
CA GLU A 183 13.28 -11.38 14.52
C GLU A 183 13.34 -9.99 13.90
N LEU A 184 13.66 -8.98 14.70
CA LEU A 184 13.92 -7.62 14.25
C LEU A 184 15.40 -7.29 14.48
N ARG A 185 16.06 -6.79 13.45
CA ARG A 185 17.50 -6.50 13.41
C ARG A 185 17.73 -5.01 13.25
N GLU A 186 18.85 -4.52 13.78
CA GLU A 186 19.36 -3.21 13.38
C GLU A 186 19.43 -3.11 11.86
N GLY A 187 19.05 -1.99 11.27
CA GLY A 187 18.99 -1.78 9.82
C GLY A 187 17.71 -2.30 9.15
N ASP A 188 16.84 -3.05 9.84
CA ASP A 188 15.62 -3.56 9.21
C ASP A 188 14.65 -2.46 8.82
N ARG A 189 14.05 -2.62 7.65
CA ARG A 189 12.88 -1.85 7.25
C ARG A 189 11.65 -2.40 7.95
N VAL A 190 10.94 -1.52 8.66
CA VAL A 190 9.76 -1.85 9.48
C VAL A 190 8.59 -0.94 9.15
N MET A 191 7.40 -1.37 9.56
CA MET A 191 6.16 -0.62 9.46
C MET A 191 5.42 -0.67 10.79
N GLN A 192 4.88 0.46 11.22
CA GLN A 192 4.01 0.56 12.38
C GLN A 192 2.64 -0.07 12.06
N VAL A 193 2.14 -0.96 12.93
CA VAL A 193 0.90 -1.72 12.67
C VAL A 193 -0.34 -1.21 13.42
N ARG A 194 -0.18 -0.25 14.32
CA ARG A 194 -1.27 0.41 15.07
C ARG A 194 -0.88 1.84 15.41
N ASN A 195 -1.85 2.74 15.54
CA ASN A 195 -1.56 4.12 15.91
C ASN A 195 -0.94 4.18 17.31
N ASN A 196 0.11 4.97 17.46
CA ASN A 196 0.74 5.29 18.74
C ASN A 196 0.81 6.81 18.86
N TYR A 197 -0.23 7.38 19.46
CA TYR A 197 -0.41 8.83 19.58
C TYR A 197 0.66 9.48 20.47
N ASP A 198 1.19 8.76 21.46
CA ASP A 198 2.26 9.27 22.34
C ASP A 198 3.56 9.49 21.56
N LYS A 199 3.81 8.65 20.55
CA LYS A 199 4.97 8.73 19.66
C LYS A 199 4.70 9.53 18.38
N GLY A 200 3.46 9.92 18.12
CA GLY A 200 3.05 10.60 16.90
C GLY A 200 3.22 9.76 15.63
N VAL A 201 3.18 8.43 15.74
CA VAL A 201 3.33 7.50 14.60
C VAL A 201 2.03 6.73 14.37
N PHE A 202 1.70 6.50 13.12
CA PHE A 202 0.41 5.99 12.67
C PHE A 202 0.56 4.62 12.00
N ASN A 203 -0.53 3.87 11.94
CA ASN A 203 -0.56 2.59 11.25
C ASN A 203 -0.27 2.77 9.76
N GLY A 204 0.74 2.07 9.26
CA GLY A 204 1.23 2.20 7.89
C GLY A 204 2.55 2.96 7.77
N ASP A 205 2.94 3.73 8.80
CA ASP A 205 4.19 4.50 8.75
C ASP A 205 5.39 3.57 8.61
N LEU A 206 6.20 3.86 7.61
CA LEU A 206 7.42 3.14 7.28
C LEU A 206 8.61 3.74 8.02
N GLY A 207 9.50 2.86 8.48
CA GLY A 207 10.71 3.27 9.16
C GLY A 207 11.81 2.24 9.06
N ARG A 208 12.92 2.54 9.73
CA ARG A 208 14.10 1.67 9.82
C ARG A 208 14.58 1.60 11.26
N ILE A 209 14.88 0.39 11.72
CA ILE A 209 15.54 0.21 13.01
C ILE A 209 16.96 0.77 12.89
N GLY A 210 17.29 1.79 13.67
CA GLY A 210 18.62 2.37 13.75
C GLY A 210 19.52 1.52 14.64
N ARG A 211 19.26 1.55 15.94
CA ARG A 211 20.07 0.90 16.98
C ARG A 211 19.19 0.07 17.90
N LEU A 212 19.68 -1.10 18.30
CA LEU A 212 19.13 -1.91 19.39
C LEU A 212 20.09 -1.79 20.57
N HIS A 213 19.63 -1.16 21.66
CA HIS A 213 20.38 -1.02 22.89
C HIS A 213 19.85 -1.99 23.95
N LYS A 214 20.76 -2.63 24.67
CA LYS A 214 20.45 -3.53 25.78
C LYS A 214 21.63 -3.56 26.73
N ASP A 215 21.46 -3.02 27.92
CA ASP A 215 22.36 -3.16 29.07
C ASP A 215 21.57 -3.66 30.31
N GLU A 216 22.15 -3.54 31.51
CA GLU A 216 21.53 -4.01 32.76
C GLU A 216 20.30 -3.17 33.16
N ASP A 217 20.25 -1.89 32.76
CA ASP A 217 19.26 -0.92 33.22
C ASP A 217 18.21 -0.57 32.14
N GLU A 218 18.59 -0.62 30.87
CA GLU A 218 17.77 -0.19 29.73
C GLU A 218 17.83 -1.14 28.52
N ALA A 219 16.65 -1.41 27.94
CA ALA A 219 16.51 -2.14 26.69
C ALA A 219 15.54 -1.45 25.73
N PHE A 220 16.04 -0.97 24.60
CA PHE A 220 15.25 -0.20 23.63
C PHE A 220 15.75 -0.29 22.20
N ALA A 221 14.87 0.00 21.24
CA ALA A 221 15.20 0.21 19.85
C ALA A 221 15.00 1.68 19.47
N GLU A 222 15.90 2.24 18.68
CA GLU A 222 15.67 3.50 17.97
C GLU A 222 15.12 3.18 16.59
N VAL A 223 14.00 3.80 16.22
CA VAL A 223 13.37 3.66 14.91
C VAL A 223 13.33 5.03 14.25
N VAL A 224 13.85 5.12 13.03
CA VAL A 224 13.85 6.32 12.20
C VAL A 224 12.77 6.15 11.15
N PHE A 225 11.70 6.96 11.22
CA PHE A 225 10.61 6.97 10.26
C PHE A 225 10.94 7.80 9.02
N GLU A 226 10.21 7.60 7.92
CA GLU A 226 10.48 8.25 6.63
C GLU A 226 10.31 9.78 6.66
N ASP A 227 9.50 10.30 7.58
CA ASP A 227 9.35 11.74 7.86
C ASP A 227 10.52 12.33 8.67
N GLY A 228 11.50 11.50 9.03
CA GLY A 228 12.66 11.87 9.83
C GLY A 228 12.42 11.83 11.34
N ILE A 229 11.22 11.48 11.80
CA ILE A 229 10.95 11.31 13.23
C ILE A 229 11.74 10.12 13.75
N VAL A 230 12.48 10.33 14.85
CA VAL A 230 13.20 9.27 15.55
C VAL A 230 12.46 8.95 16.84
N GLN A 231 12.03 7.70 17.00
CA GLN A 231 11.30 7.25 18.18
C GLN A 231 12.03 6.10 18.87
N ARG A 232 12.04 6.14 20.20
CA ARG A 232 12.55 5.07 21.06
C ARG A 232 11.42 4.12 21.40
N TYR A 233 11.59 2.84 21.12
CA TYR A 233 10.66 1.76 21.49
C TYR A 233 11.28 0.91 22.58
N GLU A 234 10.56 0.69 23.67
CA GLU A 234 10.91 -0.41 24.57
C GLU A 234 10.77 -1.74 23.83
N PHE A 235 11.52 -2.76 24.23
CA PHE A 235 11.43 -4.07 23.57
C PHE A 235 10.03 -4.69 23.63
N THR A 236 9.29 -4.44 24.71
CA THR A 236 7.87 -4.79 24.86
C THR A 236 6.96 -4.11 23.84
N GLN A 237 7.34 -2.93 23.32
CA GLN A 237 6.59 -2.17 22.32
C GLN A 237 6.93 -2.61 20.88
N LEU A 238 7.97 -3.43 20.66
CA LEU A 238 8.36 -3.84 19.32
C LEU A 238 7.34 -4.75 18.63
N GLU A 239 6.39 -5.33 19.37
CA GLU A 239 5.23 -6.01 18.76
C GLU A 239 4.34 -5.08 17.91
N GLN A 240 4.49 -3.76 18.08
CA GLN A 240 3.84 -2.73 17.25
C GLN A 240 4.50 -2.55 15.88
N LEU A 241 5.66 -3.18 15.67
CA LEU A 241 6.40 -3.12 14.43
C LEU A 241 6.36 -4.47 13.72
N THR A 242 6.40 -4.41 12.39
CA THR A 242 6.59 -5.60 11.55
C THR A 242 7.56 -5.27 10.43
N LEU A 243 8.27 -6.28 9.91
CA LEU A 243 9.10 -6.13 8.73
C LEU A 243 8.29 -5.61 7.54
N ALA A 244 8.91 -4.75 6.74
CA ALA A 244 8.28 -4.03 5.63
C ALA A 244 9.06 -4.12 4.32
N TYR A 245 9.98 -5.08 4.16
CA TYR A 245 10.57 -5.40 2.85
C TYR A 245 9.48 -5.80 1.85
N ALA A 246 8.50 -6.56 2.33
CA ALA A 246 7.25 -6.86 1.64
C ALA A 246 6.05 -6.45 2.49
N ILE A 247 5.10 -5.75 1.89
CA ILE A 247 3.82 -5.38 2.51
C ILE A 247 2.66 -5.86 1.66
N SER A 248 1.45 -5.90 2.22
CA SER A 248 0.26 -6.14 1.41
C SER A 248 -0.11 -4.90 0.60
N ILE A 249 -0.76 -5.09 -0.55
CA ILE A 249 -1.19 -3.97 -1.41
C ILE A 249 -2.14 -3.02 -0.65
N HIS A 250 -3.02 -3.55 0.19
CA HIS A 250 -3.87 -2.74 1.06
C HIS A 250 -3.07 -1.82 2.01
N ARG A 251 -1.94 -2.30 2.55
CA ARG A 251 -1.08 -1.49 3.42
C ARG A 251 -0.22 -0.48 2.66
N SER A 252 -0.24 -0.50 1.33
CA SER A 252 0.47 0.46 0.48
C SER A 252 -0.41 1.60 -0.04
N GLN A 253 -1.71 1.60 0.30
CA GLN A 253 -2.61 2.68 -0.12
C GLN A 253 -2.14 4.02 0.44
N GLY A 254 -2.18 5.07 -0.38
CA GLY A 254 -1.63 6.39 -0.04
C GLY A 254 -0.09 6.50 -0.11
N SER A 255 0.63 5.39 -0.32
CA SER A 255 2.09 5.42 -0.53
C SER A 255 2.45 5.22 -2.00
N GLU A 256 3.54 5.83 -2.46
CA GLU A 256 4.13 5.55 -3.79
C GLU A 256 5.62 5.24 -3.60
N PHE A 257 6.16 4.33 -4.41
CA PHE A 257 7.53 3.87 -4.32
C PHE A 257 8.26 4.07 -5.65
N PRO A 258 9.57 4.37 -5.66
CA PRO A 258 10.35 4.46 -6.89
C PRO A 258 10.23 3.16 -7.72
N ALA A 259 10.46 2.01 -7.09
CA ALA A 259 10.31 0.71 -7.72
C ALA A 259 9.39 -0.23 -6.92
N VAL A 260 8.50 -0.91 -7.63
CA VAL A 260 7.60 -1.93 -7.07
C VAL A 260 7.86 -3.27 -7.71
N VAL A 261 7.93 -4.33 -6.91
CA VAL A 261 7.97 -5.72 -7.35
C VAL A 261 6.76 -6.47 -6.78
N MET A 262 5.99 -7.16 -7.62
CA MET A 262 4.75 -7.81 -7.22
C MET A 262 4.73 -9.28 -7.66
N PRO A 263 4.56 -10.26 -6.75
CA PRO A 263 4.22 -11.63 -7.14
C PRO A 263 2.76 -11.73 -7.60
N LEU A 264 2.51 -12.49 -8.65
CA LEU A 264 1.16 -12.80 -9.13
C LEU A 264 1.02 -14.27 -9.53
N THR A 265 0.69 -15.11 -8.55
CA THR A 265 0.56 -16.56 -8.74
C THR A 265 -0.89 -16.99 -8.64
N THR A 266 -1.18 -18.22 -9.08
CA THR A 266 -2.50 -18.83 -8.91
C THR A 266 -2.85 -19.07 -7.44
N GLN A 267 -1.88 -19.21 -6.53
CA GLN A 267 -2.18 -19.30 -5.10
C GLN A 267 -2.95 -18.07 -4.56
N HIS A 268 -2.85 -16.93 -5.26
CA HIS A 268 -3.58 -15.72 -4.92
C HIS A 268 -5.03 -15.71 -5.41
N TYR A 269 -5.59 -16.80 -5.97
CA TYR A 269 -6.93 -16.86 -6.58
C TYR A 269 -8.02 -16.03 -5.88
N PRO A 270 -8.18 -16.07 -4.53
CA PRO A 270 -9.19 -15.28 -3.84
C PRO A 270 -9.03 -13.76 -3.99
N MET A 271 -7.80 -13.30 -4.18
CA MET A 271 -7.39 -11.89 -4.25
C MET A 271 -7.11 -11.42 -5.68
N LEU A 272 -7.17 -12.30 -6.70
CA LEU A 272 -6.92 -11.91 -8.09
C LEU A 272 -8.08 -11.06 -8.64
N GLN A 273 -8.07 -9.77 -8.32
CA GLN A 273 -9.04 -8.77 -8.74
C GLN A 273 -8.37 -7.66 -9.54
N ARG A 274 -9.13 -7.03 -10.44
CA ARG A 274 -8.61 -5.98 -11.33
C ARG A 274 -8.13 -4.76 -10.56
N ASN A 275 -8.94 -4.27 -9.63
CA ASN A 275 -8.61 -3.12 -8.78
C ASN A 275 -7.38 -3.36 -7.90
N LEU A 276 -7.17 -4.59 -7.41
CA LEU A 276 -5.96 -4.95 -6.64
C LEU A 276 -4.70 -4.79 -7.50
N LEU A 277 -4.74 -5.33 -8.73
CA LEU A 277 -3.63 -5.22 -9.68
C LEU A 277 -3.42 -3.76 -10.09
N TYR A 278 -4.48 -3.04 -10.44
CA TYR A 278 -4.44 -1.62 -10.78
C TYR A 278 -3.81 -0.79 -9.64
N THR A 279 -4.25 -1.02 -8.41
CA THR A 279 -3.71 -0.34 -7.23
C THR A 279 -2.22 -0.62 -7.09
N ALA A 280 -1.78 -1.88 -7.20
CA ALA A 280 -0.36 -2.21 -7.11
C ALA A 280 0.49 -1.55 -8.20
N VAL A 281 -0.01 -1.46 -9.44
CA VAL A 281 0.68 -0.80 -10.55
C VAL A 281 0.82 0.70 -10.30
N THR A 282 -0.24 1.36 -9.83
CA THR A 282 -0.24 2.81 -9.56
C THR A 282 0.63 3.21 -8.37
N ARG A 283 1.07 2.27 -7.51
CA ARG A 283 2.04 2.56 -6.45
C ARG A 283 3.47 2.77 -6.99
N ALA A 284 3.76 2.41 -8.24
CA ALA A 284 5.09 2.56 -8.83
C ALA A 284 5.27 3.92 -9.50
N ARG A 285 6.38 4.61 -9.18
CA ARG A 285 6.74 5.89 -9.82
C ARG A 285 7.64 5.72 -11.04
N GLU A 286 8.65 4.85 -10.95
CA GLU A 286 9.72 4.75 -11.95
C GLU A 286 9.86 3.33 -12.53
N LEU A 287 9.50 2.31 -11.76
CA LEU A 287 9.64 0.92 -12.19
C LEU A 287 8.59 0.00 -11.54
N PHE A 288 7.94 -0.83 -12.34
CA PHE A 288 7.06 -1.91 -11.89
C PHE A 288 7.53 -3.24 -12.50
N VAL A 289 7.71 -4.25 -11.65
CA VAL A 289 8.05 -5.62 -12.07
C VAL A 289 7.02 -6.61 -11.53
N LEU A 290 6.27 -7.21 -12.43
CA LEU A 290 5.35 -8.29 -12.13
C LEU A 290 6.05 -9.64 -12.30
N VAL A 291 6.05 -10.50 -11.28
CA VAL A 291 6.65 -11.84 -11.35
C VAL A 291 5.56 -12.88 -11.11
N GLY A 292 5.25 -13.71 -12.09
CA GLY A 292 4.15 -14.65 -11.94
C GLY A 292 3.61 -15.21 -13.25
N SER A 293 2.41 -15.78 -13.20
CA SER A 293 1.84 -16.51 -14.34
C SER A 293 0.90 -15.68 -15.18
N LYS A 294 0.89 -15.93 -16.49
CA LYS A 294 -0.10 -15.35 -17.40
C LYS A 294 -1.53 -15.73 -17.02
N ARG A 295 -1.73 -16.92 -16.45
CA ARG A 295 -3.03 -17.40 -15.98
C ARG A 295 -3.55 -16.55 -14.82
N ALA A 296 -2.70 -16.26 -13.84
CA ALA A 296 -3.06 -15.39 -12.73
C ALA A 296 -3.31 -13.95 -13.19
N LEU A 297 -2.49 -13.44 -14.12
CA LEU A 297 -2.68 -12.13 -14.74
C LEU A 297 -4.01 -12.02 -15.49
N LYS A 298 -4.31 -12.98 -16.37
CA LYS A 298 -5.59 -13.03 -17.09
C LYS A 298 -6.77 -13.03 -16.13
N ARG A 299 -6.70 -13.86 -15.08
CA ARG A 299 -7.76 -13.94 -14.07
C ARG A 299 -7.95 -12.62 -13.33
N ALA A 300 -6.87 -11.95 -12.94
CA ALA A 300 -6.95 -10.66 -12.25
C ALA A 300 -7.59 -9.60 -13.14
N ILE A 301 -7.21 -9.53 -14.42
CA ILE A 301 -7.77 -8.57 -15.40
C ILE A 301 -9.26 -8.82 -15.65
N ASP A 302 -9.66 -10.09 -15.78
CA ASP A 302 -11.05 -10.46 -16.06
C ASP A 302 -11.97 -10.32 -14.84
N ASN A 303 -11.39 -10.32 -13.63
CA ASN A 303 -12.16 -10.25 -12.40
C ASN A 303 -12.47 -8.80 -12.01
N ASP A 304 -13.51 -8.26 -12.63
CA ASP A 304 -14.11 -6.97 -12.29
C ASP A 304 -15.08 -7.02 -11.12
N GLN A 305 -15.12 -8.13 -10.39
CA GLN A 305 -15.95 -8.18 -9.19
C GLN A 305 -15.24 -7.37 -8.09
N GLN A 306 -15.28 -6.03 -8.22
CA GLN A 306 -15.41 -5.17 -7.05
C GLN A 306 -16.52 -5.83 -6.24
N ALA A 307 -16.18 -6.35 -5.05
CA ALA A 307 -17.13 -7.09 -4.23
C ALA A 307 -18.42 -6.27 -4.17
N ASN A 308 -19.51 -6.74 -4.81
CA ASN A 308 -20.75 -5.98 -4.95
C ASN A 308 -21.13 -5.41 -3.59
N ARG A 309 -20.84 -4.12 -3.38
CA ARG A 309 -21.09 -3.47 -2.10
C ARG A 309 -22.56 -3.10 -2.10
N PHE A 310 -23.35 -3.84 -1.34
CA PHE A 310 -24.77 -3.58 -1.20
C PHE A 310 -24.96 -2.32 -0.34
N THR A 311 -25.17 -1.19 -0.99
CA THR A 311 -25.46 0.09 -0.34
C THR A 311 -26.77 0.67 -0.89
N SER A 312 -27.38 1.58 -0.14
CA SER A 312 -28.51 2.40 -0.59
C SER A 312 -28.17 3.89 -0.59
N LEU A 313 -26.88 4.24 -0.46
CA LEU A 313 -26.46 5.62 -0.27
C LEU A 313 -26.76 6.47 -1.51
N ALA A 314 -26.47 5.95 -2.71
CA ALA A 314 -26.77 6.66 -3.95
C ALA A 314 -28.27 6.99 -4.08
N ASP A 315 -29.15 6.04 -3.74
CA ASP A 315 -30.60 6.24 -3.78
C ASP A 315 -31.09 7.19 -2.70
N ARG A 316 -30.47 7.21 -1.52
CA ARG A 316 -30.82 8.15 -0.43
C ARG A 316 -30.33 9.58 -0.69
N LEU A 317 -29.34 9.74 -1.55
CA LEU A 317 -28.80 11.05 -1.95
C LEU A 317 -29.59 11.71 -3.09
N ARG A 318 -30.41 10.94 -3.81
CA ARG A 318 -31.33 11.41 -4.86
C ARG A 318 -32.61 11.97 -4.27
#